data_AF-A0A0A1TKK5-F1
#
_entry.id   AF-A0A0A1TKK5-F1
#
_cell.length_a   1.000
_cell.length_b   1.000
_cell.length_c   1.000
_cell.angle_alpha   90.00
_cell.angle_beta   90.00
_cell.angle_gamma   90.00
#
_symmetry.space_group_name_H-M   'P 1'
#
loop_
_entity.id
_entity.type
_entity.pdbx_description
1 polymer ?
#
loop_
_entity_poly.entity_id
_entity_poly.type
_entity_poly.pdbx_seq_one_letter_code
_entity_poly.pdbx_strand_id
1 'polypeptide(L)'
;MSDPTDGRPVKALLARAHSPASAERLYKDKIEHRKLHLRATSPPPAVLNARASRRKARQAAKDKKKQRPKPLSSRQQRQLGLYDIPKSGQRYEVYAPLNKLWQGYAREILGSDIYIGGAPAAAKLSSAEFHGAEAEVVRSSCTDRVGIKGIIVRDRKFVFEILTMTKGLKIVPKEGTTFRIEVEYLPREGQHDERFAFEVLGDQLIIRSADRANRKFKQHFLKNV
;
A
#
# COMPACT_ATOMS: atom_id res chain seq x y z
N MET A 1 50.66 -11.64 -46.96
CA MET A 1 50.68 -12.94 -47.69
C MET A 1 49.51 -13.76 -47.18
N SER A 2 48.50 -14.00 -48.02
CA SER A 2 47.32 -14.81 -47.69
C SER A 2 47.71 -16.29 -47.72
N ASP A 3 47.47 -16.99 -46.61
CA ASP A 3 47.80 -18.40 -46.41
C ASP A 3 47.01 -19.29 -47.40
N PRO A 4 47.63 -20.19 -48.18
CA PRO A 4 46.95 -20.96 -49.24
C PRO A 4 46.00 -22.08 -48.73
N THR A 5 45.64 -22.07 -47.45
CA THR A 5 44.87 -23.09 -46.76
C THR A 5 43.37 -22.79 -46.62
N ASP A 6 42.91 -21.59 -46.99
CA ASP A 6 41.56 -21.07 -46.68
C ASP A 6 40.40 -21.68 -47.51
N GLY A 7 40.71 -22.50 -48.52
CA GLY A 7 39.71 -23.10 -49.43
C GLY A 7 39.26 -24.53 -49.10
N ARG A 8 39.94 -25.20 -48.16
CA ARG A 8 39.74 -26.63 -47.87
C ARG A 8 38.33 -27.01 -47.40
N PRO A 9 37.67 -26.29 -46.46
CA PRO A 9 36.37 -26.72 -45.96
C PRO A 9 35.24 -26.55 -46.99
N VAL A 10 35.31 -25.50 -47.83
CA VAL A 10 34.29 -25.22 -48.84
C VAL A 10 34.34 -26.24 -49.98
N LYS A 11 35.54 -26.60 -50.45
CA LYS A 11 35.70 -27.67 -51.44
C LYS A 11 35.19 -29.02 -50.92
N ALA A 12 35.48 -29.33 -49.65
CA ALA A 12 34.98 -30.56 -49.01
C ALA A 12 33.45 -30.59 -48.90
N LEU A 13 32.80 -29.45 -48.65
CA LEU A 13 31.34 -29.35 -48.63
C LEU A 13 30.73 -29.52 -50.03
N LEU A 14 31.29 -28.90 -51.07
CA LEU A 14 30.81 -29.05 -52.44
C LEU A 14 30.95 -30.48 -52.95
N ALA A 15 32.04 -31.16 -52.59
CA ALA A 15 32.29 -32.55 -52.96
C ALA A 15 31.28 -33.55 -52.33
N ARG A 16 30.54 -33.16 -51.29
CA ARG A 16 29.47 -34.01 -50.71
C ARG A 16 28.21 -34.04 -51.56
N ALA A 17 27.94 -32.98 -52.32
CA ALA A 17 26.69 -32.80 -53.05
C ALA A 17 26.85 -32.89 -54.58
N HIS A 18 28.08 -32.74 -55.09
CA HIS A 18 28.38 -32.69 -56.52
C HIS A 18 29.54 -33.60 -56.90
N SER A 19 29.57 -34.02 -58.17
CA SER A 19 30.71 -34.74 -58.74
C SER A 19 32.00 -33.91 -58.61
N PRO A 20 33.19 -34.55 -58.50
CA PRO A 20 34.44 -33.83 -58.25
C PRO A 20 34.71 -32.75 -59.28
N ALA A 21 34.45 -33.02 -60.57
CA ALA A 21 34.59 -32.03 -61.64
C ALA A 21 33.61 -30.84 -61.50
N SER A 22 32.38 -31.10 -61.07
CA SER A 22 31.38 -30.04 -60.87
C SER A 22 31.69 -29.19 -59.65
N ALA A 23 32.19 -29.81 -58.58
CA ALA A 23 32.59 -29.13 -57.35
C ALA A 23 33.77 -28.18 -57.57
N GLU A 24 34.78 -28.60 -58.35
CA GLU A 24 35.91 -27.74 -58.71
C GLU A 24 35.48 -26.54 -59.57
N ARG A 25 34.65 -26.78 -60.59
CA ARG A 25 34.11 -25.70 -61.43
C ARG A 25 33.33 -24.68 -60.60
N LEU A 26 32.42 -25.15 -59.73
CA LEU A 26 31.63 -24.26 -58.87
C LEU A 26 32.50 -23.46 -57.91
N TYR A 27 33.56 -24.07 -57.36
CA TYR A 27 34.49 -23.36 -56.48
C TYR A 27 35.23 -22.25 -57.23
N LYS A 28 35.80 -22.54 -58.40
CA LYS A 28 36.53 -21.56 -59.21
C LYS A 28 35.64 -20.40 -59.67
N ASP A 29 34.49 -20.72 -60.26
CA ASP A 29 33.62 -19.71 -60.88
C ASP A 29 32.93 -18.82 -59.84
N LYS A 30 32.48 -19.42 -58.73
CA LYS A 30 31.55 -18.74 -57.81
C LYS A 30 32.17 -18.32 -56.49
N ILE A 31 33.29 -18.90 -56.08
CA ILE A 31 33.80 -18.77 -54.70
C ILE A 31 35.20 -18.16 -54.69
N GLU A 32 36.14 -18.67 -55.50
CA GLU A 32 37.56 -18.29 -55.47
C GLU A 32 37.79 -16.79 -55.64
N HIS A 33 37.01 -16.14 -56.51
CA HIS A 33 37.14 -14.70 -56.77
C HIS A 33 36.11 -13.83 -56.04
N ARG A 34 35.22 -14.43 -55.22
CA ARG A 34 34.24 -13.68 -54.42
C ARG A 34 34.75 -13.49 -52.99
N LYS A 35 35.39 -12.35 -52.74
CA LYS A 35 35.78 -11.94 -51.38
C LYS A 35 34.53 -11.68 -50.53
N LEU A 36 34.25 -12.58 -49.59
CA LEU A 36 33.20 -12.39 -48.59
C LEU A 36 33.66 -11.36 -47.56
N HIS A 37 33.02 -10.19 -47.57
CA HIS A 37 33.20 -9.19 -46.52
C HIS A 37 32.46 -9.67 -45.26
N LEU A 38 33.11 -10.55 -44.48
CA LEU A 38 32.63 -10.93 -43.16
C LEU A 38 32.74 -9.70 -42.25
N ARG A 39 31.66 -8.91 -42.17
CA ARG A 39 31.53 -7.98 -41.06
C ARG A 39 31.40 -8.83 -39.80
N ALA A 40 32.19 -8.50 -38.78
CA ALA A 40 31.93 -9.00 -37.44
C ALA A 40 30.48 -8.65 -37.12
N THR A 41 29.62 -9.66 -37.02
CA THR A 41 28.27 -9.50 -36.49
C THR A 41 28.42 -8.78 -35.15
N SER A 42 27.63 -7.72 -34.94
CA SER A 42 27.36 -6.98 -33.69
C SER A 42 28.11 -7.44 -32.43
N PRO A 43 28.60 -6.53 -31.56
CA PRO A 43 29.52 -6.83 -30.46
C PRO A 43 29.23 -8.16 -29.74
N PRO A 44 30.27 -8.95 -29.40
CA PRO A 44 30.16 -10.34 -29.01
C PRO A 44 29.05 -10.58 -27.99
N PRO A 45 28.30 -11.70 -28.05
CA PRO A 45 27.16 -12.00 -27.17
C PRO A 45 27.49 -11.97 -25.67
N ALA A 46 28.77 -11.90 -25.31
CA ALA A 46 29.26 -11.63 -23.97
C ALA A 46 28.84 -10.25 -23.43
N VAL A 47 28.75 -9.20 -24.26
CA VAL A 47 28.30 -7.86 -23.87
C VAL A 47 26.76 -7.77 -23.81
N LEU A 48 26.07 -8.66 -24.53
CA LEU A 48 24.61 -8.68 -24.76
C LEU A 48 23.87 -9.82 -24.04
N ASN A 49 24.42 -10.39 -22.99
CA ASN A 49 23.68 -11.39 -22.22
C ASN A 49 22.70 -10.71 -21.25
N ALA A 50 21.79 -9.88 -21.79
CA ALA A 50 20.63 -9.33 -21.08
C ALA A 50 19.82 -10.43 -20.37
N ARG A 51 19.89 -11.67 -20.88
CA ARG A 51 19.36 -12.86 -20.22
C ARG A 51 20.14 -13.21 -18.94
N ALA A 52 21.46 -13.16 -18.97
CA ALA A 52 22.30 -13.41 -17.79
C ALA A 52 22.17 -12.29 -16.75
N SER A 53 22.10 -11.02 -17.17
CA SER A 53 21.87 -9.90 -16.24
C SER A 53 20.50 -10.00 -15.56
N ARG A 54 19.43 -10.30 -16.31
CA ARG A 54 18.09 -10.59 -15.75
C ARG A 54 18.12 -11.81 -14.82
N ARG A 55 18.85 -12.87 -15.16
CA ARG A 55 19.01 -14.06 -14.30
C ARG A 55 19.73 -13.70 -13.00
N LYS A 56 20.82 -12.94 -13.06
CA LYS A 56 21.57 -12.46 -11.88
C LYS A 56 20.72 -11.56 -11.00
N ALA A 57 19.96 -10.63 -11.59
CA ALA A 57 19.02 -9.78 -10.85
C ALA A 57 17.90 -10.59 -10.17
N ARG A 58 17.31 -11.58 -10.86
CA ARG A 58 16.31 -12.49 -10.27
C ARG A 58 16.89 -13.33 -9.13
N GLN A 59 18.11 -13.82 -9.30
CA GLN A 59 18.80 -14.61 -8.28
C GLN A 59 19.11 -13.76 -7.04
N ALA A 60 19.67 -12.56 -7.24
CA ALA A 60 19.90 -11.59 -6.15
C ALA A 60 18.60 -11.21 -5.42
N ALA A 61 17.49 -11.00 -6.15
CA ALA A 61 16.19 -10.73 -5.54
C ALA A 61 15.66 -11.94 -4.73
N LYS A 62 15.87 -13.17 -5.24
CA LYS A 62 15.50 -14.40 -4.54
C LYS A 62 16.32 -14.61 -3.27
N ASP A 63 17.62 -14.32 -3.32
CA ASP A 63 18.52 -14.47 -2.17
C ASP A 63 18.25 -13.40 -1.11
N LYS A 64 17.96 -12.14 -1.50
CA LYS A 64 17.43 -11.12 -0.59
C LYS A 64 16.11 -11.52 0.07
N LYS A 65 15.21 -12.18 -0.66
CA LYS A 65 13.93 -12.66 -0.12
C LYS A 65 14.11 -13.78 0.91
N LYS A 66 15.14 -14.61 0.80
CA LYS A 66 15.47 -15.67 1.77
C LYS A 66 16.04 -15.14 3.08
N GLN A 67 16.70 -13.97 3.06
CA GLN A 67 17.27 -13.36 4.27
C GLN A 67 16.20 -12.80 5.22
N ARG A 68 15.02 -12.42 4.70
CA ARG A 68 13.91 -11.96 5.54
C ARG A 68 13.13 -13.17 6.05
N PRO A 69 12.77 -13.21 7.34
CA PRO A 69 11.88 -14.24 7.84
C PRO A 69 10.58 -14.23 7.03
N LYS A 70 10.01 -15.41 6.78
CA LYS A 70 8.71 -15.49 6.11
C LYS A 70 7.68 -14.73 6.95
N PRO A 71 6.83 -13.88 6.34
CA PRO A 71 5.76 -13.25 7.08
C PRO A 71 4.85 -14.33 7.67
N LEU A 72 4.31 -14.08 8.86
CA LEU A 72 3.35 -14.98 9.48
C LEU A 72 2.13 -15.14 8.56
N SER A 73 1.68 -16.37 8.38
CA SER A 73 0.41 -16.64 7.71
C SER A 73 -0.77 -16.09 8.52
N SER A 74 -1.91 -15.83 7.88
CA SER A 74 -3.11 -15.38 8.58
C SER A 74 -3.56 -16.34 9.69
N ARG A 75 -3.34 -17.65 9.51
CA ARG A 75 -3.64 -18.66 10.55
C ARG A 75 -2.72 -18.51 11.76
N GLN A 76 -1.42 -18.31 11.54
CA GLN A 76 -0.46 -18.06 12.62
C GLN A 76 -0.74 -16.75 13.35
N GLN A 77 -1.07 -15.67 12.63
CA GLN A 77 -1.39 -14.38 13.25
C GLN A 77 -2.64 -14.45 14.15
N ARG A 78 -3.67 -15.21 13.72
CA ARG A 78 -4.86 -15.48 14.53
C ARG A 78 -4.53 -16.32 15.77
N GLN A 79 -3.72 -17.37 15.61
CA GLN A 79 -3.31 -18.22 16.73
C GLN A 79 -2.51 -17.44 17.80
N LEU A 80 -1.69 -16.49 17.37
CA LEU A 80 -0.93 -15.61 18.26
C LEU A 80 -1.77 -14.43 18.79
N GLY A 81 -3.01 -14.25 18.34
CA GLY A 81 -3.88 -13.16 18.78
C GLY A 81 -3.33 -11.76 18.46
N LEU A 82 -2.51 -11.58 17.41
CA LEU A 82 -1.88 -10.29 17.09
C LEU A 82 -2.90 -9.15 16.91
N TYR A 83 -4.13 -9.50 16.54
CA TYR A 83 -5.22 -8.58 16.28
C TYR A 83 -6.22 -8.49 17.42
N ASP A 84 -5.95 -9.08 18.57
CA ASP A 84 -6.87 -9.07 19.71
C ASP A 84 -6.30 -8.20 20.82
N ILE A 85 -7.15 -7.34 21.39
CA ILE A 85 -6.76 -6.56 22.56
C ILE A 85 -7.01 -7.45 23.78
N PRO A 86 -5.98 -7.83 24.55
CA PRO A 86 -6.15 -8.69 25.71
C PRO A 86 -7.08 -8.03 26.72
N LYS A 87 -7.92 -8.82 27.40
CA LYS A 87 -8.92 -8.29 28.35
C LYS A 87 -8.30 -7.42 29.45
N SER A 88 -7.10 -7.73 29.90
CA SER A 88 -6.34 -6.91 30.88
C SER A 88 -6.00 -5.51 30.37
N GLY A 89 -5.85 -5.36 29.05
CA GLY A 89 -5.62 -4.09 28.37
C GLY A 89 -6.89 -3.30 28.09
N GLN A 90 -8.08 -3.89 28.20
CA GLN A 90 -9.37 -3.23 27.91
C GLN A 90 -9.86 -2.37 29.10
N ARG A 91 -8.96 -1.60 29.70
CA ARG A 91 -9.24 -0.69 30.80
C ARG A 91 -9.27 0.74 30.28
N TYR A 92 -10.32 1.49 30.58
CA TYR A 92 -10.52 2.84 30.05
C TYR A 92 -9.37 3.78 30.43
N GLU A 93 -8.86 3.64 31.66
CA GLU A 93 -7.79 4.48 32.21
C GLU A 93 -6.49 4.36 31.41
N VAL A 94 -6.25 3.20 30.79
CA VAL A 94 -5.06 2.96 29.97
C VAL A 94 -5.11 3.81 28.69
N TYR A 95 -6.31 4.10 28.18
CA TYR A 95 -6.52 4.84 26.94
C TYR A 95 -6.85 6.33 27.16
N ALA A 96 -7.13 6.76 28.40
CA ALA A 96 -7.35 8.18 28.69
C ALA A 96 -6.18 9.10 28.24
N PRO A 97 -4.89 8.73 28.42
CA PRO A 97 -3.78 9.53 27.87
C PRO A 97 -3.77 9.60 26.33
N LEU A 98 -4.26 8.55 25.65
CA LEU A 98 -4.37 8.53 24.20
C LEU A 98 -5.42 9.54 23.72
N ASN A 99 -6.52 9.70 24.45
CA ASN A 99 -7.49 10.75 24.17
C ASN A 99 -6.89 12.14 24.33
N LYS A 100 -6.12 12.40 25.39
CA LYS A 100 -5.42 13.67 25.57
C LYS A 100 -4.46 13.99 24.41
N LEU A 101 -3.75 12.99 23.92
CA LEU A 101 -2.89 13.14 22.74
C LEU A 101 -3.73 13.49 21.49
N TRP A 102 -4.84 12.79 21.29
CA TRP A 102 -5.75 13.04 20.18
C TRP A 102 -6.37 14.45 20.24
N GLN A 103 -6.74 14.95 21.41
CA GLN A 103 -7.21 16.32 21.62
C GLN A 103 -6.14 17.35 21.21
N GLY A 104 -4.86 17.09 21.50
CA GLY A 104 -3.75 17.92 21.01
C GLY A 104 -3.66 17.92 19.48
N TYR A 105 -3.67 16.74 18.89
CA TYR A 105 -3.64 16.54 17.43
C TYR A 105 -4.81 17.22 16.71
N ALA A 106 -6.04 17.05 17.21
CA ALA A 106 -7.23 17.63 16.61
C ALA A 106 -7.18 19.17 16.62
N ARG A 107 -6.72 19.77 17.72
CA ARG A 107 -6.50 21.22 17.82
C ARG A 107 -5.45 21.72 16.84
N GLU A 108 -4.35 21.01 16.69
CA GLU A 108 -3.27 21.37 15.75
C GLU A 108 -3.76 21.35 14.30
N ILE A 109 -4.49 20.30 13.90
CA ILE A 109 -5.04 20.19 12.55
C ILE A 109 -6.08 21.26 12.27
N LEU A 110 -7.03 21.44 13.19
CA LEU A 110 -8.12 22.39 12.99
C LEU A 110 -7.60 23.83 13.04
N GLY A 111 -6.63 24.14 13.91
CA GLY A 111 -6.05 25.48 14.03
C GLY A 111 -7.15 26.50 14.33
N SER A 112 -7.27 27.54 13.50
CA SER A 112 -8.36 28.53 13.59
C SER A 112 -9.73 27.97 13.22
N ASP A 113 -9.80 26.91 12.40
CA ASP A 113 -11.06 26.37 11.90
C ASP A 113 -11.88 25.70 13.01
N ILE A 114 -11.29 25.44 14.17
CA ILE A 114 -12.01 24.93 15.35
C ILE A 114 -13.07 25.91 15.85
N TYR A 115 -12.87 27.22 15.67
CA TYR A 115 -13.81 28.26 16.12
C TYR A 115 -14.87 28.61 15.07
N ILE A 116 -14.59 28.33 13.80
CA ILE A 116 -15.45 28.70 12.66
C ILE A 116 -16.27 27.49 12.19
N GLY A 117 -15.65 26.31 12.20
CA GLY A 117 -16.20 25.09 11.62
C GLY A 117 -16.30 25.15 10.09
N GLY A 118 -17.36 24.55 9.56
CA GLY A 118 -17.69 24.60 8.13
C GLY A 118 -16.84 23.68 7.25
N ALA A 119 -16.85 23.97 5.94
CA ALA A 119 -16.21 23.14 4.92
C ALA A 119 -14.68 22.97 5.10
N PRO A 120 -13.90 23.99 5.52
CA PRO A 120 -12.46 23.82 5.77
C PRO A 120 -12.17 22.82 6.90
N ALA A 121 -12.87 22.97 8.03
CA ALA A 121 -12.77 22.02 9.15
C ALA A 121 -13.17 20.60 8.71
N ALA A 122 -14.31 20.48 8.01
CA ALA A 122 -14.80 19.20 7.53
C ALA A 122 -13.82 18.51 6.56
N ALA A 123 -13.18 19.26 5.66
CA ALA A 123 -12.17 18.73 4.74
C ALA A 123 -10.97 18.16 5.49
N LYS A 124 -10.44 18.88 6.49
CA LYS A 124 -9.33 18.42 7.34
C LYS A 124 -9.72 17.16 8.11
N LEU A 125 -10.90 17.16 8.74
CA LEU A 125 -11.42 16.05 9.53
C LEU A 125 -11.72 14.80 8.67
N SER A 126 -12.09 14.97 7.40
CA SER A 126 -12.36 13.85 6.49
C SER A 126 -11.14 12.93 6.27
N SER A 127 -9.94 13.51 6.31
CA SER A 127 -8.66 12.80 6.18
C SER A 127 -8.00 12.49 7.53
N ALA A 128 -8.57 12.97 8.63
CA ALA A 128 -7.96 12.87 9.95
C ALA A 128 -8.00 11.43 10.51
N GLU A 129 -7.14 11.23 11.50
CA GLU A 129 -7.10 10.04 12.32
C GLU A 129 -8.07 10.17 13.50
N PHE A 130 -8.81 9.09 13.80
CA PHE A 130 -9.78 9.03 14.91
C PHE A 130 -9.40 8.02 16.00
N HIS A 131 -8.27 7.33 15.87
CA HIS A 131 -7.73 6.54 16.98
C HIS A 131 -7.41 7.47 18.17
N GLY A 132 -8.00 7.20 19.34
CA GLY A 132 -7.90 8.03 20.53
C GLY A 132 -9.03 9.05 20.69
N ALA A 133 -9.83 9.31 19.64
CA ALA A 133 -10.97 10.21 19.75
C ALA A 133 -12.03 9.64 20.70
N GLU A 134 -12.61 10.48 21.54
CA GLU A 134 -13.83 10.10 22.26
C GLU A 134 -15.02 10.31 21.33
N ALA A 135 -15.77 9.24 21.09
CA ALA A 135 -16.89 9.23 20.17
C ALA A 135 -18.15 8.74 20.88
N GLU A 136 -19.26 9.39 20.54
CA GLU A 136 -20.60 9.02 20.97
C GLU A 136 -21.46 8.67 19.75
N VAL A 137 -22.17 7.55 19.83
CA VAL A 137 -23.13 7.18 18.79
C VAL A 137 -24.42 7.96 18.99
N VAL A 138 -24.65 8.98 18.17
CA VAL A 138 -25.85 9.84 18.23
C VAL A 138 -27.00 9.32 17.38
N ARG A 139 -26.68 8.66 16.25
CA ARG A 139 -27.67 8.02 15.37
C ARG A 139 -27.15 6.68 14.91
N SER A 140 -28.01 5.68 14.84
CA SER A 140 -27.68 4.38 14.24
C SER A 140 -28.95 3.74 13.71
N SER A 141 -28.82 2.94 12.64
CA SER A 141 -29.91 2.06 12.17
C SER A 141 -30.38 1.07 13.23
N CYS A 142 -29.51 0.74 14.19
CA CYS A 142 -29.83 -0.09 15.35
C CYS A 142 -29.88 0.80 16.60
N THR A 143 -31.09 1.02 17.12
CA THR A 143 -31.37 1.90 18.27
C THR A 143 -30.58 1.52 19.53
N ASP A 144 -30.31 0.24 19.74
CA ASP A 144 -29.56 -0.26 20.90
C ASP A 144 -28.11 0.24 20.96
N ARG A 145 -27.58 0.74 19.84
CA ARG A 145 -26.21 1.27 19.76
C ARG A 145 -26.15 2.76 20.07
N VAL A 146 -27.29 3.46 20.05
CA VAL A 146 -27.36 4.89 20.35
C VAL A 146 -26.98 5.12 21.82
N GLY A 147 -26.17 6.14 22.07
CA GLY A 147 -25.63 6.45 23.39
C GLY A 147 -24.39 5.64 23.79
N ILE A 148 -23.87 4.75 22.92
CA ILE A 148 -22.53 4.18 23.15
C ILE A 148 -21.51 5.32 23.08
N LYS A 149 -20.87 5.61 24.21
CA LYS A 149 -19.83 6.63 24.35
C LYS A 149 -18.53 6.03 24.89
N GLY A 150 -17.41 6.42 24.27
CA GLY A 150 -16.09 6.01 24.73
C GLY A 150 -14.96 6.33 23.75
N ILE A 151 -13.75 5.86 24.06
CA ILE A 151 -12.55 6.14 23.25
C ILE A 151 -12.45 5.14 22.11
N ILE A 152 -12.26 5.62 20.88
CA ILE A 152 -11.96 4.78 19.73
C ILE A 152 -10.55 4.21 19.90
N VAL A 153 -10.46 2.91 20.17
CA VAL A 153 -9.17 2.22 20.29
C VAL A 153 -8.66 1.79 18.92
N ARG A 154 -9.57 1.40 18.00
CA ARG A 154 -9.20 0.98 16.65
C ARG A 154 -10.18 1.48 15.58
N ASP A 155 -9.60 2.01 14.51
CA ASP A 155 -10.26 2.31 13.24
C ASP A 155 -9.98 1.16 12.25
N ARG A 156 -10.96 0.27 12.10
CA ARG A 156 -10.96 -0.75 11.04
C ARG A 156 -11.82 -0.27 9.88
N LYS A 157 -11.69 -0.92 8.72
CA LYS A 157 -12.46 -0.60 7.51
C LYS A 157 -13.95 -0.37 7.84
N PHE A 158 -14.67 -1.38 8.30
CA PHE A 158 -16.12 -1.29 8.49
C PHE A 158 -16.59 -0.93 9.90
N VAL A 159 -15.70 -0.95 10.89
CA VAL A 159 -16.07 -0.88 12.30
C VAL A 159 -15.13 0.03 13.07
N PHE A 160 -15.68 0.70 14.08
CA PHE A 160 -14.90 1.26 15.18
C PHE A 160 -14.94 0.33 16.37
N GLU A 161 -13.81 0.18 17.03
CA GLU A 161 -13.75 -0.47 18.34
C GLU A 161 -13.65 0.61 19.40
N ILE A 162 -14.74 0.80 20.15
CA ILE A 162 -14.93 1.85 21.13
C ILE A 162 -14.84 1.24 22.52
N LEU A 163 -13.91 1.71 23.33
CA LEU A 163 -13.80 1.32 24.72
C LEU A 163 -14.65 2.24 25.59
N THR A 164 -15.73 1.68 26.13
CA THR A 164 -16.65 2.39 27.02
C THR A 164 -16.16 2.33 28.47
N MET A 165 -16.48 3.34 29.30
CA MET A 165 -16.10 3.33 30.71
C MET A 165 -16.70 2.15 31.49
N THR A 166 -17.94 1.75 31.19
CA THR A 166 -18.70 0.78 31.99
C THR A 166 -18.85 -0.59 31.33
N LYS A 167 -19.00 -0.64 30.00
CA LYS A 167 -19.40 -1.87 29.27
C LYS A 167 -18.24 -2.52 28.51
N GLY A 168 -17.01 -2.09 28.75
CA GLY A 168 -15.80 -2.58 28.09
C GLY A 168 -15.73 -2.22 26.60
N LEU A 169 -15.01 -3.05 25.83
CA LEU A 169 -14.80 -2.84 24.40
C LEU A 169 -16.08 -3.20 23.60
N LYS A 170 -16.54 -2.26 22.77
CA LYS A 170 -17.69 -2.40 21.87
C LYS A 170 -17.24 -2.25 20.43
N ILE A 171 -17.70 -3.15 19.57
CA ILE A 171 -17.45 -3.08 18.13
C ILE A 171 -18.69 -2.49 17.48
N VAL A 172 -18.58 -1.27 16.97
CA VAL A 172 -19.67 -0.51 16.37
C VAL A 172 -19.47 -0.44 14.85
N PRO A 173 -20.42 -0.95 14.04
CA PRO A 173 -20.40 -0.76 12.59
C PRO A 173 -20.49 0.71 12.22
N LYS A 174 -19.72 1.13 11.23
CA LYS A 174 -19.76 2.50 10.71
C LYS A 174 -20.97 2.72 9.80
N GLU A 175 -21.39 1.67 9.11
CA GLU A 175 -22.54 1.72 8.22
C GLU A 175 -23.82 2.14 8.98
N GLY A 176 -24.54 3.11 8.43
CA GLY A 176 -25.79 3.64 8.98
C GLY A 176 -25.64 4.18 10.40
N THR A 177 -24.45 4.64 10.78
CA THR A 177 -24.16 5.14 12.14
C THR A 177 -23.47 6.50 12.07
N THR A 178 -23.92 7.44 12.90
CA THR A 178 -23.35 8.79 13.03
C THR A 178 -22.68 8.91 14.40
N PHE A 179 -21.43 9.37 14.38
CA PHE A 179 -20.60 9.53 15.56
C PHE A 179 -20.42 11.01 15.86
N ARG A 180 -20.76 11.47 17.05
CA ARG A 180 -20.41 12.79 17.56
C ARG A 180 -19.06 12.71 18.26
N ILE A 181 -18.17 13.64 17.93
CA ILE A 181 -16.83 13.76 18.52
C ILE A 181 -16.67 15.20 19.02
N GLU A 182 -16.08 15.34 20.20
CA GLU A 182 -15.86 16.64 20.84
C GLU A 182 -14.38 16.94 20.97
N VAL A 183 -14.02 18.19 20.67
CA VAL A 183 -12.67 18.73 20.80
C VAL A 183 -12.71 19.91 21.77
N GLU A 184 -11.86 19.87 22.77
CA GLU A 184 -11.76 20.94 23.76
C GLU A 184 -11.02 22.15 23.16
N TYR A 185 -11.47 23.38 23.44
CA TYR A 185 -10.69 24.57 23.07
C TYR A 185 -9.44 24.71 23.93
N LEU A 186 -8.49 25.55 23.49
CA LEU A 186 -7.41 25.99 24.37
C LEU A 186 -8.00 26.92 25.45
N PRO A 187 -7.58 26.77 26.72
CA PRO A 187 -8.01 27.68 27.77
C PRO A 187 -7.57 29.11 27.39
N ARG A 188 -8.54 30.00 27.22
CA ARG A 188 -8.31 31.44 27.13
C ARG A 188 -8.65 32.07 28.48
N GLU A 189 -7.84 33.03 28.93
CA GLU A 189 -8.08 33.73 30.19
C GLU A 189 -9.52 34.30 30.21
N GLY A 190 -10.34 33.81 31.14
CA GLY A 190 -11.71 34.29 31.37
C GLY A 190 -12.85 33.56 30.62
N GLN A 191 -12.58 32.53 29.81
CA GLN A 191 -13.63 31.71 29.18
C GLN A 191 -13.54 30.24 29.65
N HIS A 192 -14.65 29.72 30.19
CA HIS A 192 -14.76 28.35 30.66
C HIS A 192 -15.32 27.41 29.58
N ASP A 193 -14.65 26.27 29.39
CA ASP A 193 -15.16 24.97 28.91
C ASP A 193 -16.04 24.95 27.65
N GLU A 194 -15.78 25.84 26.70
CA GLU A 194 -16.38 25.69 25.38
C GLU A 194 -15.76 24.47 24.66
N ARG A 195 -16.57 23.78 23.85
CA ARG A 195 -16.14 22.60 23.07
C ARG A 195 -16.59 22.74 21.63
N PHE A 196 -15.72 22.35 20.71
CA PHE A 196 -16.09 22.16 19.32
C PHE A 196 -16.57 20.73 19.12
N ALA A 197 -17.85 20.56 18.80
CA ALA A 197 -18.43 19.26 18.49
C ALA A 197 -18.70 19.15 16.99
N PHE A 198 -18.39 17.99 16.42
CA PHE A 198 -18.75 17.67 15.04
C PHE A 198 -19.32 16.27 14.94
N GLU A 199 -20.21 16.07 13.96
CA GLU A 199 -20.76 14.78 13.63
C GLU A 199 -20.06 14.20 12.41
N VAL A 200 -19.75 12.91 12.48
CA VAL A 200 -19.17 12.16 11.37
C VAL A 200 -20.11 11.04 10.95
N LEU A 201 -20.44 11.03 9.66
CA LEU A 201 -21.21 9.97 9.03
C LEU A 201 -20.30 8.76 8.81
N GLY A 202 -20.60 7.66 9.49
CA GLY A 202 -19.79 6.44 9.43
C GLY A 202 -19.73 5.83 8.03
N ASP A 203 -20.77 6.00 7.21
CA ASP A 203 -20.79 5.57 5.80
C ASP A 203 -19.61 6.15 4.99
N GLN A 204 -19.22 7.39 5.30
CA GLN A 204 -18.09 8.08 4.66
C GLN A 204 -16.74 7.67 5.25
N LEU A 205 -16.73 6.98 6.40
CA LEU A 205 -15.52 6.50 7.08
C LEU A 205 -15.29 4.99 6.95
N ILE A 206 -15.98 4.29 6.05
CA ILE A 206 -15.81 2.85 5.80
C ILE A 206 -14.39 2.46 5.36
N ILE A 207 -13.54 3.40 4.97
CA ILE A 207 -12.14 3.12 4.63
C ILE A 207 -11.26 3.36 5.87
N ARG A 208 -10.22 2.53 6.07
CA ARG A 208 -9.26 2.71 7.17
C ARG A 208 -8.60 4.08 7.12
N SER A 209 -8.25 4.65 8.27
CA SER A 209 -7.60 5.96 8.37
C SER A 209 -6.39 6.15 7.47
N ALA A 210 -5.44 5.21 7.49
CA ALA A 210 -4.26 5.25 6.63
C ALA A 210 -4.60 5.26 5.13
N ASP A 211 -5.68 4.59 4.74
CA ASP A 211 -6.14 4.56 3.35
C ASP A 211 -6.90 5.85 2.99
N ARG A 212 -7.56 6.51 3.95
CA ARG A 212 -8.22 7.82 3.78
C ARG A 212 -7.20 8.94 3.56
N ALA A 213 -6.14 8.98 4.35
CA ALA A 213 -5.10 10.01 4.25
C ALA A 213 -4.43 10.04 2.86
N ASN A 214 -4.32 8.88 2.20
CA ASN A 214 -3.69 8.73 0.90
C ASN A 214 -4.65 8.93 -0.30
N ARG A 215 -5.97 8.98 -0.06
CA ARG A 215 -6.98 9.09 -1.12
C ARG A 215 -7.67 10.43 -1.05
N LYS A 216 -7.81 11.10 -2.20
CA LYS A 216 -8.66 12.29 -2.28
C LYS A 216 -10.10 11.92 -1.92
N PHE A 217 -10.65 12.59 -0.90
CA PHE A 217 -12.05 12.44 -0.53
C PHE A 217 -12.94 12.79 -1.72
N LYS A 218 -13.96 11.97 -1.99
CA LYS A 218 -14.95 12.20 -3.03
C LYS A 218 -16.30 12.34 -2.36
N GLN A 219 -17.02 13.41 -2.67
CA GLN A 219 -18.39 13.57 -2.23
C GLN A 219 -19.25 12.54 -2.94
N HIS A 220 -19.83 11.63 -2.16
CA HIS A 220 -20.83 10.69 -2.62
C HIS A 220 -22.20 11.13 -2.11
N PHE A 221 -23.19 11.12 -3.00
CA PHE A 221 -24.58 11.34 -2.60
C PHE A 221 -25.04 10.22 -1.67
N LEU A 222 -25.47 10.58 -0.46
CA LEU A 222 -26.02 9.64 0.51
C LEU A 222 -27.53 9.68 0.39
N LYS A 223 -28.14 8.52 0.11
CA LYS A 223 -29.60 8.42 -0.08
C LYS A 223 -30.39 8.54 1.23
N ASN A 224 -29.75 8.26 2.37
CA ASN A 224 -30.41 7.98 3.64
C ASN A 224 -29.87 8.85 4.81
N VAL A 225 -29.47 10.10 4.52
CA VAL A 225 -28.99 11.07 5.54
C VAL A 225 -29.99 12.19 5.72
#